data_AF-A0A2S6HR17-F1
#
_entry.id   AF-A0A2S6HR17-F1
#
_cell.length_a   1.000
_cell.length_b   1.000
_cell.length_c   1.000
_cell.angle_alpha   90.00
_cell.angle_beta   90.00
_cell.angle_gamma   90.00
#
_symmetry.space_group_name_H-M   'P 1'
#
loop_
_entity.id
_entity.type
_entity.pdbx_description
1 polymer ?
#
loop_
_entity_poly.entity_id
_entity_poly.type
_entity_poly.pdbx_seq_one_letter_code
_entity_poly.pdbx_strand_id
1 'polypeptide(L)' 'MSEYTSEELTEALRAINSIISKCEKAQEKFPEGNTHHTLLKNRLKAMYISKVLITDAISRNNN' A
#
# COMPACT_ATOMS: atom_id res chain seq x y z
N MET A 1 -21.60 3.60 -5.24
CA MET A 1 -20.53 3.10 -4.36
C MET A 1 -20.94 3.50 -2.96
N SER A 2 -21.15 2.58 -2.03
CA SER A 2 -21.29 2.95 -0.61
C SER A 2 -20.00 3.66 -0.19
N GLU A 3 -20.10 4.81 0.46
CA GLU A 3 -18.92 5.46 1.03
C GLU A 3 -18.37 4.57 2.15
N TYR A 4 -17.07 4.32 2.11
CA TYR A 4 -16.36 3.60 3.17
C TYR A 4 -16.29 4.49 4.41
N THR A 5 -16.42 3.92 5.60
CA THR A 5 -16.28 4.71 6.84
C THR A 5 -14.82 5.11 7.07
N SER A 6 -14.61 6.16 7.87
CA SER A 6 -13.25 6.59 8.24
C SER A 6 -12.47 5.48 8.96
N GLU A 7 -13.14 4.64 9.75
CA GLU A 7 -12.55 3.46 10.39
C GLU A 7 -12.12 2.41 9.36
N GLU A 8 -12.98 2.08 8.39
CA GLU A 8 -12.67 1.13 7.32
C GLU A 8 -11.46 1.59 6.49
N LEU A 9 -11.41 2.88 6.15
CA LEU A 9 -10.29 3.47 5.44
C LEU A 9 -9.01 3.47 6.28
N THR A 10 -9.11 3.72 7.58
CA THR A 10 -7.96 3.71 8.50
C THR A 10 -7.39 2.30 8.66
N GLU A 11 -8.25 1.29 8.81
CA GLU A 11 -7.82 -0.11 8.88
C GLU A 11 -7.24 -0.59 7.55
N ALA A 12 -7.81 -0.19 6.41
CA ALA A 12 -7.23 -0.44 5.10
C ALA A 12 -5.83 0.19 4.97
N LEU A 13 -5.66 1.45 5.40
CA LEU A 13 -4.37 2.14 5.38
C LEU A 13 -3.33 1.40 6.23
N ARG A 14 -3.71 0.92 7.41
CA ARG A 14 -2.86 0.11 8.30
C ARG A 14 -2.43 -1.20 7.62
N ALA A 15 -3.36 -1.89 6.96
CA ALA A 15 -3.06 -3.12 6.23
C ALA A 15 -2.07 -2.86 5.08
N ILE A 16 -2.29 -1.81 4.28
CA ILE A 16 -1.41 -1.41 3.18
C ILE A 16 0.00 -1.09 3.69
N ASN A 17 0.13 -0.30 4.77
CA ASN A 17 1.44 -0.01 5.37
C ASN A 17 2.18 -1.28 5.83
N SER A 18 1.45 -2.27 6.38
CA SER A 18 2.05 -3.57 6.75
C SER A 18 2.58 -4.33 5.53
N ILE A 19 1.82 -4.34 4.43
CA ILE A 19 2.22 -5.00 3.19
C ILE A 19 3.44 -4.31 2.58
N ILE A 20 3.49 -2.97 2.57
CA ILE A 20 4.64 -2.19 2.11
C ILE A 20 5.90 -2.61 2.88
N SER A 21 5.86 -2.54 4.22
CA SER A 21 7.02 -2.87 5.05
C SER A 21 7.52 -4.31 4.83
N LYS A 22 6.60 -5.26 4.65
CA LYS A 22 6.95 -6.66 4.35
C LYS A 22 7.60 -6.79 2.97
N CYS A 23 7.09 -6.09 1.97
CA CYS A 23 7.62 -6.14 0.61
C CYS A 23 8.99 -5.46 0.50
N GLU A 24 9.23 -4.36 1.22
CA GLU A 24 10.54 -3.68 1.28
C GLU A 24 11.60 -4.60 1.88
N LYS A 25 11.31 -5.20 3.05
CA LYS A 25 12.21 -6.18 3.69
C LYS A 25 12.44 -7.42 2.83
N ALA A 26 11.45 -7.83 2.04
CA ALA A 26 11.62 -8.93 1.10
C ALA A 26 12.51 -8.51 -0.08
N GLN A 27 12.34 -7.29 -0.60
CA GLN A 27 13.11 -6.78 -1.74
C GLN A 27 14.59 -6.65 -1.40
N GLU A 28 14.94 -6.25 -0.17
CA GLU A 28 16.33 -6.23 0.32
C GLU A 28 17.05 -7.59 0.21
N LYS A 29 16.30 -8.71 0.24
CA LYS A 29 16.85 -10.07 0.15
C LYS A 29 17.06 -10.55 -1.28
N PHE A 30 16.53 -9.85 -2.28
CA PHE A 30 16.60 -10.25 -3.68
C PHE A 30 17.42 -9.23 -4.49
N PRO A 31 18.57 -9.62 -5.05
CA PRO A 31 19.37 -8.73 -5.89
C PRO A 31 18.61 -8.32 -7.16
N GLU A 32 19.02 -7.17 -7.73
CA GLU A 32 18.51 -6.70 -9.02
C GLU A 32 18.77 -7.74 -10.12
N GLY A 33 17.80 -7.90 -11.03
CA GLY A 33 17.82 -8.94 -12.06
C GLY A 33 17.07 -10.23 -11.69
N ASN A 34 16.64 -10.39 -10.43
CA ASN A 34 15.75 -11.48 -10.03
C ASN A 34 14.27 -11.17 -10.38
N THR A 35 13.53 -12.15 -10.91
CA THR A 35 12.09 -12.04 -11.17
C THR A 35 11.29 -11.63 -9.92
N HIS A 36 11.67 -12.14 -8.75
CA HIS A 36 11.09 -11.76 -7.46
C HIS A 36 11.33 -10.29 -7.12
N HIS A 37 12.50 -9.73 -7.45
CA HIS A 37 12.78 -8.32 -7.26
C HIS A 37 11.84 -7.45 -8.12
N THR A 38 11.69 -7.80 -9.40
CA THR A 38 10.79 -7.07 -10.32
C THR A 38 9.33 -7.16 -9.87
N LEU A 39 8.87 -8.34 -9.43
CA LEU A 39 7.52 -8.54 -8.91
C LEU A 39 7.26 -7.70 -7.65
N LEU A 40 8.20 -7.70 -6.71
CA LEU A 40 8.09 -6.91 -5.47
C LEU A 40 8.07 -5.41 -5.75
N LYS A 41 8.90 -4.93 -6.69
CA LYS A 41 8.89 -3.53 -7.14
C LYS A 41 7.53 -3.11 -7.70
N ASN A 42 6.93 -3.95 -8.55
CA ASN A 42 5.60 -3.67 -9.10
C ASN A 42 4.50 -3.67 -8.02
N ARG A 43 4.57 -4.62 -7.08
CA ARG A 43 3.64 -4.67 -5.95
C ARG A 43 3.77 -3.44 -5.06
N LEU A 44 4.99 -3.02 -4.71
CA LEU A 44 5.24 -1.82 -3.93
C LEU A 44 4.65 -0.58 -4.60
N LYS A 45 4.87 -0.41 -5.91
CA LYS A 45 4.30 0.70 -6.68
C LYS A 45 2.78 0.75 -6.56
N ALA A 46 2.10 -0.39 -6.71
CA ALA A 46 0.64 -0.45 -6.55
C ALA A 46 0.21 -0.10 -5.12
N MET A 47 0.88 -0.63 -4.10
CA MET A 47 0.55 -0.35 -2.70
C MET A 47 0.74 1.12 -2.34
N TYR A 48 1.78 1.78 -2.86
CA TYR A 48 2.00 3.21 -2.67
C TYR A 48 0.90 4.07 -3.32
N ILE A 49 0.43 3.68 -4.51
CA ILE A 49 -0.74 4.34 -5.13
C ILE A 49 -1.99 4.15 -4.27
N SER A 50 -2.27 2.92 -3.83
CA SER A 50 -3.40 2.64 -2.94
C SER A 50 -3.33 3.45 -1.65
N LYS A 51 -2.16 3.59 -1.04
CA LYS A 51 -1.93 4.41 0.15
C LYS A 51 -2.35 5.86 -0.08
N VAL A 52 -1.89 6.47 -1.17
CA VAL A 52 -2.23 7.87 -1.51
C VAL A 52 -3.74 8.02 -1.68
N LEU A 53 -4.39 7.11 -2.41
CA LEU A 53 -5.84 7.16 -2.65
C LEU A 53 -6.65 7.00 -1.36
N ILE A 54 -6.23 6.11 -0.45
CA ILE A 54 -6.91 5.91 0.83
C ILE A 54 -6.72 7.14 1.73
N THR A 55 -5.51 7.69 1.81
CA THR A 55 -5.26 8.91 2.59
C THR A 55 -6.09 10.08 2.07
N ASP A 56 -6.19 10.25 0.75
CA ASP A 56 -7.02 11.27 0.14
C ASP A 56 -8.52 11.06 0.39
N ALA A 57 -9.00 9.81 0.39
CA ALA A 57 -10.37 9.49 0.79
C ALA A 57 -10.64 9.84 2.25
N ILE A 58 -9.72 9.52 3.18
CA ILE A 58 -9.83 9.90 4.60
C ILE A 58 -9.89 11.42 4.75
N SER A 59 -9.04 12.16 4.03
CA SER A 59 -9.05 13.63 4.07
C SER A 59 -10.37 14.22 3.57
N ARG A 60 -11.01 13.60 2.57
CA ARG A 60 -12.32 14.03 2.05
C ARG A 60 -13.48 13.70 2.99
N ASN A 61 -13.42 12.59 3.73
CA ASN A 61 -14.47 12.20 4.69
C ASN A 61 -14.50 13.08 5.96
N ASN A 62 -13.44 13.82 6.25
CA ASN A 62 -13.31 14.63 7.46
C ASN A 62 -13.59 16.13 7.23
N ASN A 63 -13.97 16.53 6.01
CA ASN A 63 -14.34 17.91 5.61
C ASN A 63 -15.83 18.00 5.29
#